data_AF-A0A9X0BV81-F1
#
_entry.id   AF-A0A9X0BV81-F1
#
_cell.length_a   1.000
_cell.length_b   1.000
_cell.length_c   1.000
_cell.angle_alpha   90.00
_cell.angle_beta   90.00
_cell.angle_gamma   90.00
#
_symmetry.space_group_name_H-M   'P 1'
#
loop_
_entity.id
_entity.type
_entity.pdbx_description
1 polymer ?
#
loop_
_entity_poly.entity_id
_entity_poly.type
_entity_poly.pdbx_seq_one_letter_code
_entity_poly.pdbx_strand_id
1 'polypeptide(L)'
;MTTRGRPPGLVRPTTPPDPTLNACPVPSYRNFVPLSFGQGAASELTVRSLQELDTLLGADPQNTDDQFHLKEFDTVRNLLEQVERHEQLHNEDEVLGRDPTWGFYVFVTDYSPTNIENIPRAMENLVKAVERSARDSPRVYMDEASRRFKVDVVEDKEALSGASDDRVREEFRAHLRTTRLLDSVGCIWPPARNMACFVLDRSTTSMLANLSFIDGNQMDEYKAFEGKSIKVVDSLWERPHMNTSPDRGVPYRGVDHCPLYFILSLYLRLTKNTHMRDLYPMHDMCY
;
A
#
# COMPACT_ATOMS: atom_id res chain seq x y z
N MET A 1 -44.31 14.01 -39.69
CA MET A 1 -43.74 13.60 -38.38
C MET A 1 -42.64 12.61 -38.64
N THR A 2 -41.37 13.02 -38.52
CA THR A 2 -40.20 12.14 -38.66
C THR A 2 -39.36 12.27 -37.40
N THR A 3 -39.56 11.34 -36.47
CA THR A 3 -38.72 11.20 -35.28
C THR A 3 -37.36 10.65 -35.70
N ARG A 4 -36.33 11.51 -35.67
CA ARG A 4 -34.92 11.10 -35.75
C ARG A 4 -34.58 10.32 -34.49
N GLY A 5 -34.37 9.02 -34.64
CA GLY A 5 -33.76 8.18 -33.60
C GLY A 5 -32.35 8.68 -33.30
N ARG A 6 -32.08 8.94 -32.02
CA ARG A 6 -30.74 9.20 -31.48
C ARG A 6 -29.91 7.92 -31.72
N PRO A 7 -28.72 7.98 -32.33
CA PRO A 7 -27.87 6.81 -32.44
C PRO A 7 -27.50 6.29 -31.04
N PRO A 8 -27.24 4.98 -30.87
CA PRO A 8 -26.78 4.44 -29.60
C PRO A 8 -25.56 5.25 -29.17
N GLY A 9 -25.69 5.96 -28.04
CA GLY A 9 -24.61 6.78 -27.53
C GLY A 9 -23.39 5.91 -27.34
N LEU A 10 -22.30 6.24 -28.03
CA LEU A 10 -20.97 5.71 -27.74
C LEU A 10 -20.75 5.90 -26.24
N VAL A 11 -20.82 4.79 -25.51
CA VAL A 11 -20.62 4.73 -24.07
C VAL A 11 -19.15 5.03 -23.84
N ARG A 12 -18.83 6.30 -23.58
CA ARG A 12 -17.45 6.73 -23.32
C ARG A 12 -17.03 6.26 -21.92
N PRO A 13 -15.79 5.75 -21.76
CA PRO A 13 -15.23 5.48 -20.44
C PRO A 13 -15.39 6.70 -19.52
N THR A 14 -15.67 6.46 -18.24
CA THR A 14 -15.90 7.50 -17.21
C THR A 14 -14.71 8.45 -17.00
N THR A 15 -13.54 8.13 -17.57
CA THR A 15 -12.39 9.03 -17.81
C THR A 15 -11.67 8.53 -19.04
N PRO A 16 -11.22 9.39 -19.97
CA PRO A 16 -10.31 8.94 -21.01
C PRO A 16 -9.04 8.36 -20.37
N PRO A 17 -8.45 7.29 -20.95
CA PRO A 17 -7.10 6.85 -20.58
C PRO A 17 -6.12 8.01 -20.65
N ASP A 18 -5.07 7.98 -19.82
CA ASP A 18 -3.98 8.94 -19.93
C ASP A 18 -3.45 8.99 -21.38
N PRO A 19 -3.57 10.14 -22.08
CA PRO A 19 -3.13 10.24 -23.46
C PRO A 19 -1.62 10.03 -23.62
N THR A 20 -0.83 10.24 -22.56
CA THR A 20 0.62 10.02 -22.59
C THR A 20 0.97 8.56 -22.77
N LEU A 21 0.12 7.61 -22.37
CA LEU A 21 0.36 6.17 -22.57
C LEU A 21 0.36 5.78 -24.05
N ASN A 22 -0.36 6.52 -24.90
CA ASN A 22 -0.32 6.32 -26.34
C ASN A 22 0.88 7.01 -27.00
N ALA A 23 1.21 8.23 -26.55
CA ALA A 23 2.30 9.01 -27.13
C ALA A 23 3.69 8.55 -26.66
N CYS A 24 3.78 8.00 -25.45
CA CYS A 24 4.97 7.50 -24.81
C CYS A 24 4.60 6.24 -24.00
N PRO A 25 4.52 5.06 -24.63
CA PRO A 25 4.12 3.84 -23.94
C PRO A 25 5.13 3.47 -22.84
N VAL A 26 4.61 2.89 -21.75
CA VAL A 26 5.45 2.28 -20.71
C VAL A 26 6.10 1.02 -21.29
N PRO A 27 7.42 0.81 -21.14
CA PRO A 27 8.05 -0.43 -21.57
C PRO A 27 7.48 -1.63 -20.82
N SER A 28 7.41 -2.79 -21.47
CA SER A 28 6.85 -4.00 -20.84
C SER A 28 7.58 -4.40 -19.56
N TYR A 29 8.88 -4.10 -19.47
CA TYR A 29 9.77 -4.40 -18.36
C TYR A 29 10.50 -3.13 -17.94
N ARG A 30 10.54 -2.83 -16.64
CA ARG A 30 11.31 -1.71 -16.10
C ARG A 30 11.85 -2.04 -14.73
N ASN A 31 13.15 -1.92 -14.54
CA ASN A 31 13.73 -2.06 -13.21
C ASN A 31 13.79 -0.69 -12.52
N PHE A 32 13.32 -0.63 -11.28
CA PHE A 32 13.53 0.52 -10.40
C PHE A 32 14.48 0.11 -9.28
N VAL A 33 15.32 1.04 -8.84
CA VAL A 33 16.16 0.87 -7.65
C VAL A 33 15.57 1.75 -6.56
N PRO A 34 14.70 1.19 -5.69
CA PRO A 34 14.04 1.99 -4.67
C PRO A 34 15.01 2.43 -3.56
N LEU A 35 14.70 3.57 -2.95
CA LEU A 35 15.25 4.00 -1.68
C LEU A 35 14.34 3.48 -0.56
N SER A 36 14.87 2.59 0.28
CA SER A 36 14.10 1.94 1.32
C SER A 36 14.15 2.70 2.66
N PHE A 37 13.00 2.79 3.34
CA PHE A 37 12.84 3.41 4.66
C PHE A 37 12.23 2.42 5.66
N GLY A 38 12.48 2.65 6.96
CA GLY A 38 12.05 1.77 8.06
C GLY A 38 13.14 0.80 8.51
N GLN A 39 12.90 0.10 9.63
CA GLN A 39 13.90 -0.83 10.18
C GLN A 39 14.14 -2.03 9.26
N GLY A 40 13.14 -2.40 8.45
CA GLY A 40 13.24 -3.49 7.47
C GLY A 40 14.15 -3.17 6.28
N ALA A 41 14.60 -1.91 6.13
CA ALA A 41 15.58 -1.50 5.12
C ALA A 41 17.04 -1.83 5.52
N ALA A 42 17.29 -2.28 6.76
CA ALA A 42 18.63 -2.62 7.23
C ALA A 42 19.24 -3.78 6.42
N SER A 43 20.54 -3.68 6.10
CA SER A 43 21.26 -4.70 5.32
C SER A 43 21.34 -6.06 6.02
N GLU A 44 21.34 -6.08 7.35
CA GLU A 44 21.34 -7.29 8.17
C GLU A 44 20.09 -7.31 9.05
N LEU A 45 19.02 -7.91 8.54
CA LEU A 45 17.75 -8.01 9.26
C LEU A 45 17.69 -9.32 10.06
N THR A 46 17.68 -9.21 11.39
CA THR A 46 17.45 -10.37 12.28
C THR A 46 15.98 -10.43 12.66
N VAL A 47 15.28 -11.45 12.15
CA VAL A 47 13.84 -11.67 12.41
C VAL A 47 13.63 -12.87 13.32
N ARG A 48 12.61 -12.81 14.17
CA ARG A 48 12.17 -13.92 15.03
C ARG A 48 10.94 -14.58 14.46
N SER A 49 10.83 -15.90 14.55
CA SER A 49 9.62 -16.59 14.11
C SER A 49 8.42 -16.23 15.00
N LEU A 50 7.21 -16.36 14.48
CA LEU A 50 6.00 -16.15 15.26
C LEU A 50 5.94 -17.11 16.46
N GLN A 51 6.40 -18.36 16.26
CA GLN A 51 6.50 -19.35 17.33
C GLN A 51 7.41 -18.88 18.46
N GLU A 52 8.57 -18.30 18.14
CA GLU A 52 9.47 -17.74 19.16
C GLU A 52 8.80 -16.60 19.93
N LEU A 53 8.14 -15.68 19.22
CA LEU A 53 7.43 -14.55 19.84
C LEU A 53 6.30 -15.02 20.77
N ASP A 54 5.54 -16.03 20.37
CA ASP A 54 4.42 -16.56 21.15
C ASP A 54 4.86 -17.18 22.49
N THR A 55 6.13 -17.59 22.61
CA THR A 55 6.72 -18.14 23.85
C THR A 55 7.28 -17.07 24.78
N LEU A 56 7.40 -15.81 24.33
CA LEU A 56 7.90 -14.73 25.17
C LEU A 56 6.85 -14.32 26.21
N LEU A 57 7.29 -14.01 27.44
CA LEU A 57 6.42 -13.57 28.53
C LEU A 57 5.56 -12.34 28.16
N GLY A 58 6.08 -11.47 27.28
CA GLY A 58 5.37 -10.29 26.79
C GLY A 58 4.30 -10.56 25.74
N ALA A 59 4.09 -11.82 25.34
CA ALA A 59 2.98 -12.24 24.48
C ALA A 59 1.75 -12.71 25.27
N ASP A 60 1.86 -12.86 26.59
CA ASP A 60 0.75 -13.36 27.44
C ASP A 60 -0.27 -12.25 27.72
N PRO A 61 -1.57 -12.43 27.38
CA PRO A 61 -2.65 -11.52 27.73
C PRO A 61 -2.72 -11.16 29.22
N GLN A 62 -2.27 -12.05 30.11
CA GLN A 62 -2.27 -11.81 31.56
C GLN A 62 -1.18 -10.82 31.99
N ASN A 63 -0.15 -10.62 31.16
CA ASN A 63 0.95 -9.67 31.39
C ASN A 63 0.80 -8.39 30.55
N THR A 64 -0.23 -8.30 29.73
CA THR A 64 -0.63 -7.04 29.08
C THR A 64 -1.62 -6.30 29.97
N ASP A 65 -1.59 -4.97 29.96
CA ASP A 65 -2.57 -4.13 30.69
C ASP A 65 -4.03 -4.36 30.25
N ASP A 66 -4.25 -5.12 29.16
CA ASP A 66 -5.55 -5.51 28.64
C ASP A 66 -5.86 -6.99 28.89
N GLN A 67 -6.62 -7.27 29.96
CA GLN A 67 -7.06 -8.62 30.35
C GLN A 67 -8.00 -9.29 29.32
N PHE A 68 -8.50 -8.55 28.34
CA PHE A 68 -9.36 -9.07 27.27
C PHE A 68 -8.60 -9.33 25.96
N HIS A 69 -7.28 -9.17 25.96
CA HIS A 69 -6.46 -9.42 24.79
C HIS A 69 -6.51 -10.91 24.38
N LEU A 70 -6.96 -11.18 23.15
CA LEU A 70 -6.98 -12.52 22.58
C LEU A 70 -6.05 -12.57 21.38
N LYS A 71 -5.02 -13.42 21.46
CA LYS A 71 -3.99 -13.57 20.40
C LYS A 71 -4.57 -13.79 19.01
N GLU A 72 -5.68 -14.52 18.91
CA GLU A 72 -6.35 -14.83 17.64
C GLU A 72 -6.93 -13.58 16.94
N PHE A 73 -7.26 -12.56 17.73
CA PHE A 73 -7.83 -11.29 17.24
C PHE A 73 -6.79 -10.17 17.15
N ASP A 74 -5.53 -10.42 17.56
CA ASP A 74 -4.48 -9.41 17.50
C ASP A 74 -4.07 -9.13 16.05
N THR A 75 -4.23 -7.88 15.62
CA THR A 75 -4.02 -7.49 14.22
C THR A 75 -2.55 -7.58 13.84
N VAL A 76 -1.63 -7.23 14.74
CA VAL A 76 -0.18 -7.23 14.47
C VAL A 76 0.38 -8.65 14.45
N ARG A 77 -0.05 -9.53 15.36
CA ARG A 77 0.28 -10.96 15.35
C ARG A 77 -0.22 -11.62 14.07
N ASN A 78 -1.46 -11.35 13.67
CA ASN A 78 -2.03 -11.84 12.42
C ASN A 78 -1.26 -11.33 11.20
N LEU A 79 -0.81 -10.07 11.20
CA LEU A 79 0.11 -9.56 10.18
C LEU A 79 1.40 -10.38 10.15
N LEU A 80 2.08 -10.58 11.29
CA LEU A 80 3.34 -11.33 11.34
C LEU A 80 3.20 -12.77 10.84
N GLU A 81 2.08 -13.43 11.16
CA GLU A 81 1.75 -14.75 10.63
C GLU A 81 1.68 -14.73 9.10
N GLN A 82 1.01 -13.74 8.52
CA GLN A 82 0.92 -13.60 7.06
C GLN A 82 2.29 -13.28 6.44
N VAL A 83 3.10 -12.44 7.08
CA VAL A 83 4.44 -12.11 6.60
C VAL A 83 5.34 -13.35 6.60
N GLU A 84 5.32 -14.15 7.66
CA GLU A 84 6.06 -15.41 7.72
C GLU A 84 5.58 -16.42 6.66
N ARG A 85 4.25 -16.50 6.44
CA ARG A 85 3.68 -17.35 5.39
C ARG A 85 4.11 -16.95 3.98
N HIS A 86 4.33 -15.66 3.74
CA HIS A 86 4.71 -15.11 2.43
C HIS A 86 6.16 -14.65 2.35
N GLU A 87 7.00 -15.08 3.30
CA GLU A 87 8.40 -14.70 3.39
C GLU A 87 9.22 -15.28 2.23
N GLN A 88 8.86 -16.47 1.76
CA GLN A 88 9.42 -17.04 0.53
C GLN A 88 8.70 -16.43 -0.68
N LEU A 89 9.43 -15.57 -1.38
CA LEU A 89 8.99 -15.05 -2.67
C LEU A 89 9.07 -16.19 -3.67
N HIS A 90 7.92 -16.52 -4.27
CA HIS A 90 7.82 -17.60 -5.24
C HIS A 90 6.99 -17.18 -6.44
N ASN A 91 7.22 -17.84 -7.57
CA ASN A 91 6.37 -17.82 -8.75
C ASN A 91 6.23 -19.27 -9.26
N GLU A 92 5.00 -19.71 -9.49
CA GLU A 92 4.62 -21.08 -9.91
C GLU A 92 5.27 -22.18 -9.04
N ASP A 93 6.53 -22.54 -9.29
CA ASP A 93 7.31 -23.55 -8.55
C ASP A 93 8.76 -23.11 -8.20
N GLU A 94 9.13 -21.85 -8.46
CA GLU A 94 10.49 -21.32 -8.23
C GLU A 94 10.52 -20.38 -7.03
N VAL A 95 11.41 -20.64 -6.07
CA VAL A 95 11.73 -19.68 -4.99
C VAL A 95 12.64 -18.60 -5.56
N LEU A 96 12.09 -17.40 -5.75
CA LEU A 96 12.80 -16.22 -6.23
C LEU A 96 13.71 -15.61 -5.16
N GLY A 97 13.35 -15.77 -3.89
CA GLY A 97 14.12 -15.24 -2.77
C GLY A 97 13.38 -15.31 -1.45
N ARG A 98 13.99 -14.70 -0.43
CA ARG A 98 13.43 -14.55 0.91
C ARG A 98 13.32 -13.07 1.23
N ASP A 99 12.11 -12.59 1.51
CA ASP A 99 11.86 -11.24 2.00
C ASP A 99 10.93 -11.29 3.22
N PRO A 100 11.47 -11.20 4.45
CA PRO A 100 10.67 -11.23 5.69
C PRO A 100 10.00 -9.89 6.00
N THR A 101 10.07 -8.90 5.11
CA THR A 101 9.56 -7.55 5.38
C THR A 101 8.10 -7.40 4.99
N TRP A 102 7.47 -6.31 5.42
CA TRP A 102 6.15 -5.88 4.96
C TRP A 102 6.09 -4.37 4.77
N GLY A 103 5.12 -3.89 3.99
CA GLY A 103 4.96 -2.49 3.63
C GLY A 103 4.59 -2.33 2.15
N PHE A 104 4.86 -1.17 1.55
CA PHE A 104 4.42 -0.87 0.19
C PHE A 104 5.49 -0.16 -0.62
N TYR A 105 5.39 -0.28 -1.94
CA TYR A 105 6.08 0.62 -2.87
C TYR A 105 5.42 1.99 -2.87
N VAL A 106 6.24 3.04 -2.98
CA VAL A 106 5.80 4.43 -3.04
C VAL A 106 6.38 5.10 -4.27
N PHE A 107 5.53 5.55 -5.19
CA PHE A 107 5.94 6.19 -6.43
C PHE A 107 5.89 7.72 -6.29
N VAL A 108 7.02 8.38 -6.53
CA VAL A 108 7.12 9.85 -6.48
C VAL A 108 6.70 10.45 -7.82
N THR A 109 5.77 11.41 -7.79
CA THR A 109 5.24 12.06 -9.01
C THR A 109 5.55 13.55 -9.10
N ASP A 110 5.81 14.24 -7.98
CA ASP A 110 6.29 15.62 -7.98
C ASP A 110 7.79 15.67 -7.68
N TYR A 111 8.57 16.21 -8.61
CA TYR A 111 10.03 16.35 -8.51
C TYR A 111 10.45 17.81 -8.33
N SER A 112 9.61 18.64 -7.72
CA SER A 112 10.04 19.99 -7.35
C SER A 112 11.11 19.92 -6.26
N PRO A 113 12.09 20.84 -6.22
CA PRO A 113 13.19 20.80 -5.25
C PRO A 113 12.69 20.67 -3.80
N THR A 114 11.68 21.47 -3.44
CA THR A 114 11.05 21.43 -2.11
C THR A 114 10.37 20.09 -1.81
N ASN A 115 9.81 19.41 -2.82
CA ASN A 115 9.20 18.10 -2.60
C ASN A 115 10.27 17.06 -2.31
N ILE A 116 11.33 17.02 -3.13
CA ILE A 116 12.46 16.09 -2.97
C ILE A 116 13.13 16.27 -1.61
N GLU A 117 13.37 17.50 -1.18
CA GLU A 117 13.93 17.81 0.16
C GLU A 117 13.05 17.30 1.31
N ASN A 118 11.73 17.22 1.10
CA ASN A 118 10.78 16.77 2.13
C ASN A 118 10.55 15.25 2.15
N ILE A 119 10.96 14.50 1.12
CA ILE A 119 10.73 13.04 1.04
C ILE A 119 11.31 12.30 2.26
N PRO A 120 12.58 12.51 2.68
CA PRO A 120 13.13 11.77 3.82
C PRO A 120 12.29 11.96 5.09
N ARG A 121 11.95 13.21 5.42
CA ARG A 121 11.11 13.54 6.57
C ARG A 121 9.68 12.99 6.45
N ALA A 122 9.11 13.02 5.25
CA ALA A 122 7.80 12.45 4.98
C ALA A 122 7.79 10.93 5.25
N MET A 123 8.84 10.21 4.83
CA MET A 123 8.95 8.77 5.04
C MET A 123 9.26 8.40 6.48
N GLU A 124 10.12 9.14 7.18
CA GLU A 124 10.33 8.97 8.62
C GLU A 124 9.02 9.13 9.41
N ASN A 125 8.22 10.15 9.06
CA ASN A 125 6.93 10.36 9.68
C ASN A 125 5.91 9.28 9.30
N LEU A 126 5.92 8.78 8.06
CA LEU A 126 5.07 7.66 7.66
C LEU A 126 5.39 6.39 8.46
N VAL A 127 6.68 6.05 8.58
CA VAL A 127 7.16 4.92 9.40
C VAL A 127 6.66 5.08 10.83
N LYS A 128 6.89 6.25 11.43
CA LYS A 128 6.44 6.54 12.81
C LYS A 128 4.92 6.46 12.95
N ALA A 129 4.14 6.91 11.97
CA ALA A 129 2.69 6.81 12.00
C ALA A 129 2.22 5.34 11.98
N VAL A 130 2.85 4.49 11.16
CA VAL A 130 2.55 3.06 11.10
C VAL A 130 2.93 2.37 12.42
N GLU A 131 4.12 2.63 12.98
CA GLU A 131 4.54 2.09 14.28
C GLU A 131 3.55 2.47 15.40
N ARG A 132 3.01 3.69 15.37
CA ARG A 132 2.02 4.14 16.36
C ARG A 132 0.63 3.54 16.15
N SER A 133 0.28 3.13 14.93
CA SER A 133 -0.99 2.43 14.67
C SER A 133 -1.05 1.02 15.26
N ALA A 134 0.11 0.43 15.58
CA ALA A 134 0.23 -0.91 16.16
C ALA A 134 0.13 -0.95 17.70
N ARG A 135 -0.10 0.18 18.37
CA ARG A 135 0.01 0.34 19.84
C ARG A 135 -0.90 -0.55 20.69
N ASP A 136 -2.00 -1.04 20.11
CA ASP A 136 -2.96 -1.89 20.81
C ASP A 136 -2.50 -3.35 20.92
N SER A 137 -1.40 -3.69 20.25
CA SER A 137 -0.82 -5.03 20.28
C SER A 137 0.29 -5.16 21.34
N PRO A 138 0.53 -6.37 21.85
CA PRO A 138 1.67 -6.64 22.73
C PRO A 138 3.00 -6.18 22.13
N ARG A 139 3.86 -5.57 22.97
CA ARG A 139 5.14 -4.99 22.55
C ARG A 139 6.01 -5.94 21.74
N VAL A 140 6.02 -7.23 22.08
CA VAL A 140 6.81 -8.24 21.37
C VAL A 140 6.41 -8.37 19.90
N TYR A 141 5.12 -8.25 19.58
CA TYR A 141 4.62 -8.28 18.21
C TYR A 141 4.85 -6.93 17.54
N MET A 142 4.60 -5.82 18.25
CA MET A 142 4.87 -4.47 17.72
C MET A 142 6.32 -4.27 17.32
N ASP A 143 7.26 -4.67 18.18
CA ASP A 143 8.69 -4.51 17.95
C ASP A 143 9.15 -5.34 16.75
N GLU A 144 8.64 -6.57 16.59
CA GLU A 144 8.94 -7.39 15.42
C GLU A 144 8.30 -6.81 14.14
N ALA A 145 7.03 -6.39 14.20
CA ALA A 145 6.36 -5.80 13.05
C ALA A 145 7.07 -4.52 12.61
N SER A 146 7.47 -3.66 13.54
CA SER A 146 8.24 -2.45 13.26
C SER A 146 9.61 -2.80 12.65
N ARG A 147 10.29 -3.82 13.18
CA ARG A 147 11.56 -4.31 12.64
C ARG A 147 11.43 -4.77 11.19
N ARG A 148 10.33 -5.45 10.85
CA ARG A 148 10.07 -5.95 9.50
C ARG A 148 9.44 -4.91 8.57
N PHE A 149 9.06 -3.73 9.06
CA PHE A 149 8.42 -2.71 8.25
C PHE A 149 9.43 -2.03 7.32
N LYS A 150 9.10 -2.00 6.02
CA LYS A 150 9.91 -1.40 4.95
C LYS A 150 9.02 -0.71 3.93
N VAL A 151 9.37 0.52 3.58
CA VAL A 151 8.73 1.29 2.51
C VAL A 151 9.75 1.53 1.41
N ASP A 152 9.44 1.11 0.18
CA ASP A 152 10.34 1.21 -0.97
C ASP A 152 9.94 2.40 -1.86
N VAL A 153 10.69 3.49 -1.79
CA VAL A 153 10.41 4.73 -2.54
C VAL A 153 11.06 4.68 -3.91
N VAL A 154 10.26 4.79 -4.97
CA VAL A 154 10.71 4.80 -6.35
C VAL A 154 10.80 6.24 -6.85
N GLU A 155 12.04 6.67 -7.09
CA GLU A 155 12.39 7.97 -7.66
C GLU A 155 12.95 7.79 -9.07
N ASP A 156 12.11 8.04 -10.08
CA ASP A 156 12.51 8.08 -11.49
C ASP A 156 11.80 9.27 -12.14
N LYS A 157 12.51 10.41 -12.19
CA LYS A 157 11.96 11.67 -12.70
C LYS A 157 11.55 11.57 -14.16
N GLU A 158 12.27 10.79 -14.96
CA GLU A 158 11.99 10.64 -16.39
C GLU A 158 10.68 9.88 -16.61
N ALA A 159 10.44 8.83 -15.82
CA ALA A 159 9.24 8.01 -15.92
C ALA A 159 8.01 8.61 -15.22
N LEU A 160 8.21 9.29 -14.09
CA LEU A 160 7.14 9.55 -13.13
C LEU A 160 6.81 11.02 -12.92
N SER A 161 7.60 11.97 -13.45
CA SER A 161 7.33 13.39 -13.25
C SER A 161 5.97 13.81 -13.83
N GLY A 162 5.03 14.17 -12.96
CA GLY A 162 3.66 14.51 -13.34
C GLY A 162 2.84 13.33 -13.85
N ALA A 163 3.27 12.08 -13.56
CA ALA A 163 2.57 10.88 -14.00
C ALA A 163 1.14 10.83 -13.46
N SER A 164 0.21 10.40 -14.31
CA SER A 164 -1.16 10.06 -13.89
C SER A 164 -1.18 8.75 -13.10
N ASP A 165 -2.30 8.48 -12.43
CA ASP A 165 -2.50 7.21 -11.73
C ASP A 165 -2.44 6.00 -12.70
N ASP A 166 -2.87 6.17 -13.96
CA ASP A 166 -2.74 5.14 -15.00
C ASP A 166 -1.28 4.88 -15.35
N ARG A 167 -0.48 5.94 -15.49
CA ARG A 167 0.96 5.82 -15.75
C ARG A 167 1.68 5.15 -14.60
N VAL A 168 1.41 5.55 -13.35
CA VAL A 168 1.97 4.90 -12.16
C VAL A 168 1.62 3.41 -12.12
N ARG A 169 0.37 3.04 -12.41
CA ARG A 169 -0.06 1.63 -12.45
C ARG A 169 0.75 0.83 -13.47
N GLU A 170 0.91 1.35 -14.68
CA GLU A 170 1.64 0.65 -15.73
C GLU A 170 3.15 0.56 -15.45
N GLU A 171 3.77 1.61 -14.93
CA GLU A 171 5.18 1.58 -14.49
C GLU A 171 5.37 0.57 -13.33
N PHE A 172 4.42 0.50 -12.40
CA PHE A 172 4.45 -0.48 -11.32
C PHE A 172 4.30 -1.92 -11.85
N ARG A 173 3.38 -2.17 -12.79
CA ARG A 173 3.25 -3.47 -13.47
C ARG A 173 4.53 -3.85 -14.22
N ALA A 174 5.15 -2.90 -14.93
CA ALA A 174 6.42 -3.13 -15.62
C ALA A 174 7.53 -3.54 -14.64
N HIS A 175 7.55 -2.95 -13.44
CA HIS A 175 8.44 -3.35 -12.35
C HIS A 175 8.19 -4.79 -11.89
N LEU A 176 6.94 -5.13 -11.60
CA LEU A 176 6.57 -6.49 -11.16
C LEU A 176 6.89 -7.55 -12.22
N ARG A 177 6.77 -7.23 -13.52
CA ARG A 177 7.19 -8.15 -14.59
C ARG A 177 8.70 -8.35 -14.59
N THR A 178 9.48 -7.29 -14.38
CA THR A 178 10.95 -7.39 -14.29
C THR A 178 11.38 -8.25 -13.10
N THR A 179 10.70 -8.15 -11.97
CA THR A 179 10.99 -8.96 -10.77
C THR A 179 10.32 -10.35 -10.80
N ARG A 180 9.65 -10.70 -11.92
CA ARG A 180 8.92 -11.98 -12.10
C ARG A 180 7.79 -12.21 -11.09
N LEU A 181 7.26 -11.13 -10.50
CA LEU A 181 6.13 -11.12 -9.56
C LEU A 181 4.78 -10.84 -10.26
N LEU A 182 4.82 -10.46 -11.54
CA LEU A 182 3.66 -10.40 -12.43
C LEU A 182 3.93 -11.30 -13.65
N ASP A 183 3.10 -12.30 -13.85
CA ASP A 183 3.23 -13.24 -14.96
C ASP A 183 2.62 -12.72 -16.28
N SER A 184 2.66 -13.55 -17.32
CA SER A 184 2.14 -13.22 -18.65
C SER A 184 0.62 -13.24 -18.75
N VAL A 185 -0.07 -13.87 -17.79
CA VAL A 185 -1.54 -13.95 -17.75
C VAL A 185 -2.16 -12.87 -16.84
N GLY A 186 -1.33 -12.05 -16.21
CA GLY A 186 -1.79 -10.92 -15.38
C GLY A 186 -1.93 -11.27 -13.89
N CYS A 187 -1.44 -12.44 -13.46
CA CYS A 187 -1.44 -12.82 -12.05
C CYS A 187 -0.31 -12.09 -11.32
N ILE A 188 -0.65 -11.47 -10.19
CA ILE A 188 0.32 -10.86 -9.29
C ILE A 188 0.54 -11.81 -8.11
N TRP A 189 1.79 -12.20 -7.90
CA TRP A 189 2.18 -13.08 -6.81
C TRP A 189 2.27 -12.30 -5.49
N PRO A 190 1.91 -12.92 -4.34
CA PRO A 190 2.13 -12.33 -3.02
C PRO A 190 3.59 -11.87 -2.80
N PRO A 191 3.86 -10.97 -1.83
CA PRO A 191 2.95 -10.49 -0.79
C PRO A 191 2.09 -9.27 -1.19
N ALA A 192 1.26 -8.80 -0.26
CA ALA A 192 0.32 -7.68 -0.47
C ALA A 192 0.93 -6.42 -1.12
N ARG A 193 2.22 -6.15 -0.91
CA ARG A 193 2.91 -5.00 -1.51
C ARG A 193 2.92 -4.99 -3.03
N ASN A 194 2.67 -6.14 -3.68
CA ASN A 194 2.62 -6.25 -5.13
C ASN A 194 1.23 -5.89 -5.68
N MET A 195 0.20 -5.91 -4.83
CA MET A 195 -1.21 -5.70 -5.21
C MET A 195 -1.59 -4.21 -5.29
N ALA A 196 -0.83 -3.35 -4.63
CA ALA A 196 -1.09 -1.92 -4.63
C ALA A 196 0.20 -1.15 -4.34
N CYS A 197 0.27 0.09 -4.82
CA CYS A 197 1.34 1.02 -4.48
C CYS A 197 0.77 2.36 -4.00
N PHE A 198 1.59 3.10 -3.27
CA PHE A 198 1.27 4.45 -2.82
C PHE A 198 1.84 5.50 -3.77
N VAL A 199 1.25 6.69 -3.78
CA VAL A 199 1.71 7.82 -4.59
C VAL A 199 2.09 9.00 -3.70
N LEU A 200 3.30 9.53 -3.92
CA LEU A 200 3.75 10.80 -3.34
C LEU A 200 3.70 11.91 -4.39
N ASP A 201 2.63 12.69 -4.32
CA ASP A 201 2.57 14.01 -4.93
C ASP A 201 2.97 15.10 -3.93
N ARG A 202 3.01 16.35 -4.39
CA ARG A 202 3.37 17.51 -3.56
C ARG A 202 2.53 17.61 -2.28
N SER A 203 1.22 17.38 -2.39
CA SER A 203 0.29 17.54 -1.28
C SER A 203 0.54 16.46 -0.22
N THR A 204 0.68 15.21 -0.65
CA THR A 204 0.90 14.05 0.20
C THR A 204 2.24 14.14 0.91
N THR A 205 3.32 14.45 0.19
CA THR A 205 4.64 14.64 0.80
C THR A 205 4.64 15.77 1.82
N SER A 206 4.03 16.91 1.50
CA SER A 206 3.95 18.04 2.44
C SER A 206 3.13 17.69 3.68
N MET A 207 2.00 17.00 3.51
CA MET A 207 1.18 16.51 4.62
C MET A 207 1.98 15.57 5.54
N LEU A 208 2.68 14.59 4.96
CA LEU A 208 3.49 13.62 5.70
C LEU A 208 4.66 14.30 6.41
N ALA A 209 5.41 15.18 5.75
CA ALA A 209 6.56 15.88 6.33
C ALA A 209 6.16 16.78 7.52
N ASN A 210 4.93 17.29 7.51
CA ASN A 210 4.38 18.14 8.57
C ASN A 210 3.51 17.39 9.58
N LEU A 211 3.56 16.06 9.62
CA LEU A 211 2.88 15.29 10.67
C LEU A 211 3.40 15.69 12.05
N SER A 212 2.45 16.06 12.91
CA SER A 212 2.66 16.28 14.32
C SER A 212 2.29 15.04 15.10
N PHE A 213 3.18 14.61 15.98
CA PHE A 213 3.01 13.45 16.83
C PHE A 213 2.72 13.93 18.24
N ILE A 214 1.54 13.60 18.76
CA ILE A 214 1.14 13.96 20.11
C ILE A 214 1.58 12.81 21.02
N ASP A 215 2.34 13.12 22.07
CA ASP A 215 2.69 12.13 23.10
C ASP A 215 1.59 12.12 24.16
N GLY A 216 0.97 10.96 24.38
CA GLY A 216 -0.15 10.82 25.29
C GLY A 216 -1.23 9.89 24.75
N ASN A 217 -2.49 10.33 24.85
CA ASN A 217 -3.69 9.56 24.51
C ASN A 217 -3.77 9.27 23.00
N GLN A 218 -3.94 7.98 22.64
CA GLN A 218 -4.12 7.51 21.27
C GLN A 218 -5.30 8.18 20.55
N MET A 219 -6.36 8.54 21.29
CA MET A 219 -7.52 9.22 20.71
C MET A 219 -7.19 10.62 20.19
N ASP A 220 -6.31 11.36 20.86
CA ASP A 220 -5.91 12.70 20.41
C ASP A 220 -4.97 12.61 19.20
N GLU A 221 -4.16 11.56 19.13
CA GLU A 221 -3.37 11.25 17.93
C GLU A 221 -4.25 10.82 16.75
N TYR A 222 -5.28 9.99 16.98
CA TYR A 222 -6.25 9.63 15.95
C TYR A 222 -6.91 10.88 15.35
N LYS A 223 -7.36 11.81 16.20
CA LYS A 223 -7.89 13.11 15.76
C LYS A 223 -6.85 13.93 15.00
N ALA A 224 -5.59 13.91 15.43
CA ALA A 224 -4.52 14.60 14.71
C ALA A 224 -4.26 14.01 13.32
N PHE A 225 -4.60 12.75 13.07
CA PHE A 225 -4.50 12.08 11.77
C PHE A 225 -5.83 12.03 11.00
N GLU A 226 -6.90 12.58 11.56
CA GLU A 226 -8.19 12.67 10.87
C GLU A 226 -8.04 13.43 9.55
N GLY A 227 -8.62 12.87 8.49
CA GLY A 227 -8.51 13.41 7.13
C GLY A 227 -7.13 13.27 6.48
N LYS A 228 -6.15 12.66 7.14
CA LYS A 228 -4.82 12.40 6.56
C LYS A 228 -4.77 11.01 5.94
N SER A 229 -4.50 10.99 4.65
CA SER A 229 -4.49 9.77 3.85
C SER A 229 -3.43 9.83 2.77
N ILE A 230 -2.99 8.65 2.30
CA ILE A 230 -2.11 8.49 1.16
C ILE A 230 -2.88 7.88 -0.01
N LYS A 231 -2.67 8.40 -1.22
CA LYS A 231 -3.27 7.83 -2.41
C LYS A 231 -2.70 6.43 -2.66
N VAL A 232 -3.59 5.48 -2.94
CA VAL A 232 -3.27 4.09 -3.26
C VAL A 232 -3.76 3.76 -4.67
N VAL A 233 -2.89 3.18 -5.48
CA VAL A 233 -3.18 2.71 -6.83
C VAL A 233 -3.25 1.17 -6.82
N ASP A 234 -4.38 0.64 -7.28
CA ASP A 234 -4.60 -0.80 -7.45
C ASP A 234 -3.88 -1.29 -8.72
N SER A 235 -2.96 -2.25 -8.55
CA SER A 235 -2.18 -2.81 -9.65
C SER A 235 -2.96 -3.86 -10.46
N LEU A 236 -4.06 -4.40 -9.93
CA LEU A 236 -4.92 -5.37 -10.61
C LEU A 236 -6.09 -4.70 -11.34
N TRP A 237 -6.39 -3.43 -11.06
CA TRP A 237 -7.50 -2.76 -11.71
C TRP A 237 -7.28 -2.61 -13.21
N GLU A 238 -8.28 -3.01 -13.98
CA GLU A 238 -8.36 -2.78 -15.42
C GLU A 238 -9.51 -1.84 -15.74
N ARG A 239 -9.28 -0.97 -16.73
CA ARG A 239 -10.30 -0.05 -17.21
C ARG A 239 -11.43 -0.85 -17.88
N PRO A 240 -12.69 -0.73 -17.42
CA PRO A 240 -13.80 -1.45 -18.05
C PRO A 240 -13.94 -1.08 -19.53
N HIS A 241 -14.12 -2.08 -20.39
CA HIS A 241 -14.36 -1.88 -21.82
C HIS A 241 -15.69 -1.18 -22.13
N MET A 242 -16.67 -1.30 -21.23
CA MET A 242 -17.98 -0.63 -21.30
C MET A 242 -18.33 -0.05 -19.94
N ASN A 243 -19.09 1.05 -19.91
CA ASN A 243 -19.70 1.49 -18.66
C ASN A 243 -20.79 0.48 -18.29
N THR A 244 -20.48 -0.44 -17.37
CA THR A 244 -21.53 -1.13 -16.64
C THR A 244 -22.27 -0.10 -15.80
N SER A 245 -23.59 -0.04 -15.96
CA SER A 245 -24.45 0.84 -15.15
C SER A 245 -24.16 0.57 -13.68
N PRO A 246 -23.77 1.57 -12.88
CA PRO A 246 -23.51 1.34 -11.48
C PRO A 246 -24.84 1.19 -10.76
N ASP A 247 -25.24 -0.04 -10.47
CA ASP A 247 -26.41 -0.31 -9.62
C ASP A 247 -26.19 0.13 -8.16
N ARG A 248 -25.01 0.67 -7.80
CA ARG A 248 -24.63 1.08 -6.43
C ARG A 248 -23.61 2.25 -6.36
N GLY A 249 -23.85 3.36 -7.05
CA GLY A 249 -23.10 4.61 -6.78
C GLY A 249 -21.84 4.87 -7.64
N VAL A 250 -20.83 5.55 -7.08
CA VAL A 250 -19.64 5.98 -7.82
C VAL A 250 -18.76 4.77 -8.17
N PRO A 251 -18.47 4.49 -9.46
CA PRO A 251 -17.73 3.30 -9.85
C PRO A 251 -16.26 3.40 -9.41
N TYR A 252 -15.73 2.32 -8.82
CA TYR A 252 -14.33 2.20 -8.43
C TYR A 252 -13.38 2.29 -9.63
N ARG A 253 -12.40 3.19 -9.56
CA ARG A 253 -11.50 3.55 -10.66
C ARG A 253 -10.06 3.05 -10.49
N GLY A 254 -9.84 2.07 -9.62
CA GLY A 254 -8.50 1.52 -9.39
C GLY A 254 -7.59 2.43 -8.58
N VAL A 255 -8.18 3.40 -7.86
CA VAL A 255 -7.48 4.35 -6.99
C VAL A 255 -8.39 4.65 -5.81
N ASP A 256 -7.80 4.79 -4.63
CA ASP A 256 -8.47 5.29 -3.42
C ASP A 256 -7.46 6.04 -2.52
N HIS A 257 -7.92 6.53 -1.38
CA HIS A 257 -7.09 7.16 -0.36
C HIS A 257 -7.11 6.35 0.93
N CYS A 258 -5.96 5.79 1.32
CA CYS A 258 -5.81 5.00 2.54
C CYS A 258 -5.50 5.93 3.72
N PRO A 259 -6.34 5.98 4.76
CA PRO A 259 -6.03 6.68 6.00
C PRO A 259 -4.74 6.14 6.64
N LEU A 260 -3.94 7.01 7.24
CA LEU A 260 -2.61 6.61 7.75
C LEU A 260 -2.65 5.48 8.78
N TYR A 261 -3.67 5.46 9.64
CA TYR A 261 -3.88 4.41 10.64
C TYR A 261 -4.38 3.09 10.05
N PHE A 262 -4.84 3.09 8.80
CA PHE A 262 -5.37 1.90 8.12
C PHE A 262 -4.30 1.15 7.31
N ILE A 263 -3.07 1.66 7.19
CA ILE A 263 -2.01 1.06 6.35
C ILE A 263 -1.71 -0.39 6.76
N LEU A 264 -1.61 -0.66 8.07
CA LEU A 264 -1.40 -2.00 8.58
C LEU A 264 -2.55 -2.93 8.22
N SER A 265 -3.79 -2.47 8.46
CA SER A 265 -5.01 -3.22 8.13
C SER A 265 -5.16 -3.45 6.62
N LEU A 266 -4.77 -2.48 5.79
CA LEU A 266 -4.75 -2.61 4.33
C LEU A 266 -3.82 -3.74 3.91
N TYR A 267 -2.59 -3.77 4.43
CA TYR A 267 -1.63 -4.85 4.11
C TYR A 267 -2.19 -6.23 4.50
N LEU A 268 -2.79 -6.33 5.69
CA LEU A 268 -3.38 -7.58 6.16
C LEU A 268 -4.57 -8.02 5.28
N ARG A 269 -5.45 -7.09 4.90
CA ARG A 269 -6.62 -7.39 4.05
C ARG A 269 -6.22 -7.83 2.65
N LEU A 270 -5.24 -7.16 2.05
CA LEU A 270 -4.70 -7.53 0.74
C LEU A 270 -4.03 -8.91 0.78
N THR A 271 -3.34 -9.26 1.88
CA THR A 271 -2.75 -10.60 2.03
C THR A 271 -3.80 -11.70 2.13
N LYS A 272 -4.99 -11.39 2.66
CA LYS A 272 -6.14 -12.32 2.74
C LYS A 272 -6.96 -12.39 1.44
N ASN A 273 -6.37 -12.05 0.28
CA ASN A 273 -7.02 -12.02 -1.03
C ASN A 273 -8.24 -11.09 -1.13
N THR A 274 -8.30 -10.02 -0.33
CA THR A 274 -9.35 -9.00 -0.49
C THR A 274 -8.99 -8.11 -1.68
N HIS A 275 -9.92 -7.89 -2.60
CA HIS A 275 -9.70 -6.96 -3.70
C HIS A 275 -9.82 -5.51 -3.23
N MET A 276 -8.99 -4.62 -3.78
CA MET A 276 -9.05 -3.18 -3.48
C MET A 276 -10.44 -2.57 -3.71
N ARG A 277 -11.19 -3.07 -4.70
CA ARG A 277 -12.59 -2.67 -4.95
C ARG A 277 -13.51 -2.93 -3.77
N ASP A 278 -13.30 -4.01 -3.03
CA ASP A 278 -14.15 -4.39 -1.89
C ASP A 278 -13.82 -3.57 -0.63
N LEU A 279 -12.68 -2.88 -0.64
CA LEU A 279 -12.26 -1.93 0.39
C LEU A 279 -12.70 -0.50 0.06
N TYR A 280 -13.28 -0.26 -1.13
CA TYR A 280 -13.64 1.07 -1.59
C TYR A 280 -15.04 1.49 -1.07
N PRO A 281 -15.18 2.68 -0.47
CA PRO A 281 -14.10 3.62 -0.19
C PRO A 281 -13.45 3.36 1.19
N MET A 282 -12.12 3.44 1.27
CA MET A 282 -11.35 3.02 2.45
C MET A 282 -11.64 3.86 3.71
N HIS A 283 -12.05 5.12 3.53
CA HIS A 283 -12.40 5.99 4.65
C HIS A 283 -13.63 5.52 5.44
N ASP A 284 -14.52 4.73 4.84
CA ASP A 284 -15.70 4.17 5.51
C ASP A 284 -15.36 2.92 6.35
N MET A 285 -14.15 2.38 6.19
CA MET A 285 -13.69 1.16 6.88
C MET A 285 -13.12 1.42 8.27
N CYS A 286 -13.22 2.66 8.74
CA CYS A 286 -12.53 3.20 9.89
C CYS A 286 -13.53 3.52 11.01
N TYR A 287 -14.17 2.49 11.57
CA TYR A 287 -15.10 2.57 12.69
C TYR A 287 -14.91 1.40 13.65
#